data_AF-A0A432WU09-F1
#
_entry.id   AF-A0A432WU09-F1
#
_cell.length_a   1.000
_cell.length_b   1.000
_cell.length_c   1.000
_cell.angle_alpha   90.00
_cell.angle_beta   90.00
_cell.angle_gamma   90.00
#
_symmetry.space_group_name_H-M   'P 1'
#
loop_
_entity.id
_entity.type
_entity.pdbx_description
1 polymer ?
#
loop_
_entity_poly.entity_id
_entity_poly.type
_entity_poly.pdbx_seq_one_letter_code
_entity_poly.pdbx_strand_id
1 'polypeptide(L)'
;MFTSISDSLAKTEAVFERLRERAEQRPPELRREWFDQALFKTRSNQVSAYLDEAEANARRLAELPPDSPVFSLMNDIVQEQLTALVQALYRG
;
A
#
# COMPACT_ATOMS: atom_id res chain seq x y z
N MET A 1 -10.85 -25.76 -5.50
CA MET A 1 -9.81 -24.97 -4.80
C MET A 1 -9.79 -23.59 -5.47
N PHE A 2 -10.68 -22.70 -5.04
CA PHE A 2 -10.63 -21.29 -5.44
C PHE A 2 -10.47 -20.53 -4.13
N THR A 3 -9.25 -20.15 -3.79
CA THR A 3 -9.06 -18.98 -2.92
C THR A 3 -9.65 -17.82 -3.71
N SER A 4 -10.90 -17.50 -3.39
CA SER A 4 -11.65 -16.45 -4.07
C SER A 4 -10.85 -15.17 -4.02
N ILE A 5 -10.88 -14.37 -5.09
CA ILE A 5 -10.33 -13.01 -5.12
C ILE A 5 -10.81 -12.20 -3.88
N SER A 6 -11.99 -12.53 -3.36
CA SER A 6 -12.55 -12.00 -2.10
C SER A 6 -11.67 -12.26 -0.87
N ASP A 7 -11.02 -13.42 -0.75
CA ASP A 7 -10.12 -13.72 0.37
C ASP A 7 -8.82 -12.90 0.28
N SER A 8 -8.36 -12.64 -0.95
CA SER A 8 -7.19 -11.80 -1.20
C SER A 8 -7.49 -10.35 -0.88
N LEU A 9 -8.68 -9.86 -1.25
CA LEU A 9 -9.12 -8.50 -0.96
C LEU A 9 -9.31 -8.27 0.54
N ALA A 10 -10.02 -9.16 1.25
CA ALA A 10 -10.24 -9.04 2.69
C ALA A 10 -8.93 -9.04 3.49
N LYS A 11 -7.95 -9.87 3.09
CA LYS A 11 -6.60 -9.85 3.69
C LYS A 11 -5.86 -8.54 3.40
N THR A 12 -6.02 -8.00 2.20
CA THR A 12 -5.41 -6.72 1.81
C THR A 12 -5.97 -5.58 2.65
N GLU A 13 -7.29 -5.50 2.79
CA GLU A 13 -7.98 -4.53 3.64
C GLU A 13 -7.51 -4.64 5.10
N ALA A 14 -7.42 -5.86 5.65
CA ALA A 14 -6.94 -6.07 7.01
C ALA A 14 -5.50 -5.57 7.24
N VAL A 15 -4.62 -5.70 6.23
CA VAL A 15 -3.26 -5.14 6.29
C VAL A 15 -3.31 -3.62 6.32
N PHE A 16 -4.08 -2.97 5.45
CA PHE A 16 -4.20 -1.51 5.42
C PHE A 16 -4.80 -0.94 6.71
N GLU A 17 -5.81 -1.59 7.28
CA GLU A 17 -6.35 -1.24 8.59
C GLU A 17 -5.27 -1.28 9.67
N ARG A 18 -4.46 -2.34 9.70
CA ARG A 18 -3.36 -2.44 10.67
C ARG A 18 -2.28 -1.37 10.47
N LEU A 19 -2.03 -0.96 9.22
CA LEU A 19 -1.12 0.14 8.92
C LEU A 19 -1.69 1.49 9.36
N ARG A 20 -3.00 1.72 9.20
CA ARG A 20 -3.70 2.92 9.70
C ARG A 20 -3.62 3.04 11.21
N GLU A 21 -3.97 1.98 11.94
CA GLU A 21 -3.85 1.93 13.40
C GLU A 21 -2.42 2.28 13.86
N ARG A 22 -1.41 1.81 13.11
CA ARG A 22 -0.01 2.10 13.43
C ARG A 22 0.38 3.54 13.08
N ALA A 23 -0.17 4.09 12.00
CA ALA A 23 0.05 5.47 11.57
C ALA A 23 -0.48 6.48 12.59
N GLU A 24 -1.62 6.20 13.23
CA GLU A 24 -2.20 7.04 14.29
C GLU A 24 -1.28 7.18 15.52
N GLN A 25 -0.40 6.19 15.76
CA GLN A 25 0.54 6.19 16.87
C GLN A 25 1.86 6.91 16.54
N ARG A 26 1.99 7.47 15.34
CA ARG A 26 3.21 8.10 14.84
C ARG A 26 2.92 9.52 14.33
N PRO A 27 3.98 10.33 14.08
CA PRO A 27 3.80 11.62 13.42
C PRO A 27 3.04 11.44 12.10
N PRO A 28 2.06 12.31 11.80
CA PRO A 28 1.18 12.17 10.65
C PRO A 28 1.92 12.39 9.32
N GLU A 29 3.11 12.98 9.35
CA GLU A 29 3.90 13.31 8.17
C GLU A 29 5.14 12.41 8.04
N LEU A 30 5.35 11.83 6.85
CA LEU A 30 6.58 11.13 6.50
C LEU A 30 7.54 12.08 5.78
N ARG A 31 8.44 12.68 6.55
CA ARG A 31 9.54 13.53 6.03
C ARG A 31 10.91 12.85 6.13
N ARG A 32 10.96 11.55 6.35
CA ARG A 32 12.21 10.82 6.63
C ARG A 32 13.03 10.64 5.35
N GLU A 33 14.35 10.81 5.44
CA GLU A 33 15.28 10.70 4.30
C GLU A 33 15.25 9.33 3.60
N TRP A 34 14.85 8.29 4.31
CA TRP A 34 14.78 6.91 3.79
C TRP A 34 13.38 6.53 3.28
N PHE A 35 12.38 7.42 3.39
CA PHE A 35 11.06 7.18 2.79
C PHE A 35 11.07 7.74 1.37
N ASP A 36 10.99 6.84 0.39
CA ASP A 36 10.97 7.23 -1.02
C ASP A 36 9.56 7.67 -1.44
N GLN A 37 9.36 8.99 -1.50
CA GLN A 37 8.10 9.59 -1.93
C GLN A 37 7.85 9.38 -3.43
N ALA A 38 8.89 9.09 -4.24
CA ALA A 38 8.73 8.90 -5.68
C ALA A 38 7.93 7.63 -6.03
N LEU A 39 7.80 6.70 -5.07
CA LEU A 39 6.92 5.54 -5.16
C LEU A 39 5.43 5.90 -5.13
N PHE A 40 5.09 7.14 -4.78
CA PHE A 40 3.73 7.63 -4.66
C PHE A 40 3.48 8.80 -5.61
N LYS A 41 2.25 8.89 -6.12
CA LYS A 41 1.80 9.95 -7.02
C LYS A 41 1.16 11.13 -6.28
N THR A 42 0.79 10.93 -5.01
CA THR A 42 0.28 11.99 -4.15
C THR A 42 1.33 13.08 -3.92
N ARG A 43 0.86 14.32 -3.84
CA ARG A 43 1.69 15.49 -3.49
C ARG A 43 1.69 15.78 -1.99
N SER A 44 0.88 15.03 -1.23
CA SER A 44 0.79 15.15 0.22
C SER A 44 1.95 14.42 0.87
N ASN A 45 2.44 14.95 1.99
CA ASN A 45 3.43 14.29 2.82
C ASN A 45 2.80 13.49 3.99
N GLN A 46 1.46 13.44 4.04
CA GLN A 46 0.70 12.77 5.09
C GLN A 46 0.71 11.25 4.88
N VAL A 47 0.96 10.49 5.96
CA VAL A 47 0.90 9.02 5.98
C VAL A 47 -0.42 8.51 5.41
N SER A 48 -1.54 9.16 5.78
CA SER A 48 -2.88 8.79 5.31
C SER A 48 -2.99 8.85 3.79
N ALA A 49 -2.43 9.89 3.15
CA ALA A 49 -2.48 10.02 1.70
C ALA A 49 -1.68 8.93 0.97
N TYR A 50 -0.55 8.50 1.55
CA TYR A 50 0.22 7.38 1.02
C TYR A 50 -0.51 6.04 1.21
N LEU A 51 -1.17 5.84 2.35
CA LEU A 51 -1.99 4.65 2.62
C LEU A 51 -3.17 4.56 1.66
N ASP A 52 -3.89 5.66 1.44
CA ASP A 52 -5.06 5.71 0.55
C ASP A 52 -4.67 5.41 -0.91
N GLU A 53 -3.53 5.94 -1.37
CA GLU A 53 -3.03 5.63 -2.71
C GLU A 53 -2.64 4.16 -2.87
N ALA A 54 -1.89 3.62 -1.91
CA ALA A 54 -1.46 2.22 -1.93
C ALA A 54 -2.67 1.26 -1.86
N GLU A 55 -3.68 1.58 -1.04
CA GLU A 55 -4.90 0.79 -0.98
C GLU A 55 -5.67 0.85 -2.29
N ALA A 56 -5.82 2.04 -2.89
CA ALA A 56 -6.48 2.18 -4.18
C ALA A 56 -5.77 1.37 -5.28
N ASN A 57 -4.44 1.34 -5.28
CA ASN A 57 -3.67 0.54 -6.22
C ASN A 57 -3.83 -0.97 -5.96
N ALA A 58 -3.85 -1.40 -4.69
CA ALA A 58 -4.07 -2.80 -4.33
C ALA A 58 -5.49 -3.28 -4.70
N ARG A 59 -6.51 -2.43 -4.53
CA ARG A 59 -7.88 -2.73 -4.99
C ARG A 59 -7.94 -2.89 -6.51
N ARG A 60 -7.30 -1.98 -7.25
CA ARG A 60 -7.18 -2.11 -8.72
C ARG A 60 -6.46 -3.39 -9.12
N LEU A 61 -5.38 -3.75 -8.44
CA LEU A 61 -4.65 -4.99 -8.69
C LEU A 61 -5.56 -6.23 -8.53
N ALA A 62 -6.42 -6.24 -7.52
CA ALA A 62 -7.36 -7.34 -7.28
C ALA A 62 -8.42 -7.49 -8.39
N GLU A 63 -8.72 -6.41 -9.13
CA GLU A 63 -9.63 -6.42 -10.27
C GLU A 63 -8.95 -6.82 -11.60
N LEU A 64 -7.60 -6.83 -11.64
CA LEU A 64 -6.85 -7.14 -12.85
C LEU A 64 -6.71 -8.66 -13.06
N PRO A 65 -6.81 -9.15 -14.31
CA PRO A 65 -6.48 -10.53 -14.64
C PRO A 65 -5.00 -10.83 -14.34
N PRO A 66 -4.67 -11.93 -13.64
CA PRO A 66 -3.27 -12.28 -13.30
C PRO A 66 -2.33 -12.38 -14.51
N ASP A 67 -2.86 -12.78 -15.67
CA ASP A 67 -2.08 -12.97 -16.90
C ASP A 67 -1.87 -11.66 -17.69
N SER A 68 -2.38 -10.53 -17.18
CA SER A 68 -2.19 -9.23 -17.83
C SER A 68 -0.78 -8.68 -17.59
N PRO A 69 -0.10 -8.14 -18.61
CA PRO A 69 1.16 -7.41 -18.42
C PRO A 69 1.01 -6.24 -17.42
N VAL A 70 -0.18 -5.66 -17.33
CA VAL A 70 -0.50 -4.58 -16.38
C VAL A 70 -0.58 -5.08 -14.95
N PHE A 71 -0.97 -6.35 -14.74
CA PHE A 71 -1.03 -6.97 -13.42
C PHE A 71 0.37 -7.04 -12.80
N SER A 72 1.36 -7.50 -13.57
CA SER A 72 2.74 -7.61 -13.08
C SER A 72 3.30 -6.24 -12.66
N LEU A 73 3.15 -5.23 -13.50
CA LEU A 73 3.60 -3.87 -13.18
C LEU A 73 2.88 -3.28 -11.96
N MET A 74 1.55 -3.44 -11.88
CA MET A 74 0.77 -2.95 -10.74
C MET A 74 1.13 -3.69 -9.45
N ASN A 75 1.39 -5.00 -9.53
CA ASN A 75 1.84 -5.78 -8.40
C ASN A 75 3.16 -5.25 -7.84
N ASP A 76 4.14 -4.98 -8.71
CA ASP A 76 5.44 -4.45 -8.29
C ASP A 76 5.28 -3.09 -7.59
N ILE A 77 4.47 -2.17 -8.17
CA ILE A 77 4.17 -0.87 -7.56
C ILE A 77 3.56 -1.05 -6.16
N VAL A 78 2.54 -1.91 -6.02
CA VAL A 78 1.87 -2.14 -4.74
C VAL A 78 2.83 -2.74 -3.70
N GLN A 79 3.70 -3.67 -4.10
CA GLN A 79 4.70 -4.27 -3.21
C GLN A 79 5.74 -3.24 -2.73
N GLU A 80 6.22 -2.37 -3.61
CA GLU A 80 7.16 -1.30 -3.25
C GLU A 80 6.52 -0.28 -2.29
N GLN A 81 5.29 0.15 -2.59
CA GLN A 81 4.52 1.07 -1.74
C GLN A 81 4.28 0.48 -0.34
N LEU A 82 3.82 -0.77 -0.26
CA LEU A 82 3.60 -1.45 1.02
C LEU A 82 4.90 -1.62 1.81
N THR A 83 5.99 -1.99 1.14
CA THR A 83 7.30 -2.14 1.77
C THR A 83 7.77 -0.82 2.37
N ALA A 84 7.66 0.28 1.61
CA ALA A 84 8.01 1.62 2.09
C ALA A 84 7.16 2.03 3.31
N LEU A 85 5.85 1.79 3.29
CA LEU A 85 4.94 2.09 4.40
C LEU A 85 5.20 1.25 5.64
N VAL A 86 5.42 -0.06 5.47
CA VAL A 86 5.77 -0.95 6.59
C VAL A 86 7.09 -0.51 7.23
N GLN A 87 8.10 -0.21 6.42
CA GLN A 87 9.36 0.30 6.94
C GLN A 87 9.12 1.63 7.69
N ALA A 88 8.38 2.57 7.08
CA ALA A 88 8.02 3.88 7.66
C ALA A 88 7.41 3.74 9.06
N LEU A 89 6.49 2.79 9.20
CA LEU A 89 5.65 2.63 10.39
C LEU A 89 6.20 1.65 11.44
N TYR A 90 7.10 0.73 11.08
CA TYR A 90 7.61 -0.30 11.99
C TYR A 90 9.10 -0.20 12.28
N ARG A 91 9.94 0.23 11.33
CA ARG A 91 11.37 0.47 11.61
C ARG A 91 11.62 1.81 12.28
N GLY A 92 10.62 2.69 12.27
CA GLY A 92 10.81 4.07 12.66
C GLY A 92 10.95 4.34 14.14
#